data_AF-A0A1C4WQ88-F1
#
_entry.id   AF-A0A1C4WQ88-F1
#
_cell.length_a   1.000
_cell.length_b   1.000
_cell.length_c   1.000
_cell.angle_alpha   90.00
_cell.angle_beta   90.00
_cell.angle_gamma   90.00
#
_symmetry.space_group_name_H-M   'P 1'
#
loop_
_entity.id
_entity.type
_entity.pdbx_description
1 polymer ?
#
loop_
_entity_poly.entity_id
_entity_poly.type
_entity_poly.pdbx_seq_one_letter_code
_entity_poly.pdbx_strand_id
1 'polypeptide(L)'
;MERRYAAATLSLSLAALLTACTSSASRDEQMEYLHKMAQRGAEAHAVYKSQGDAGDPDKCESAYRLYSGPQGNDAPDVGNYDEKIAFLKEGERLFMGSCMSGTPSPVSARSKPASPSAPPASRATT
;
A
#
# COMPACT_ATOMS: atom_id res chain seq x y z
N MET A 1 -60.27 -12.77 27.95
CA MET A 1 -59.86 -11.35 27.89
C MET A 1 -58.73 -11.18 28.88
N GLU A 2 -57.53 -10.66 28.62
CA GLU A 2 -56.81 -10.23 27.42
C GLU A 2 -55.32 -10.47 27.72
N ARG A 3 -54.53 -10.77 26.69
CA ARG A 3 -53.06 -10.76 26.72
C ARG A 3 -52.56 -9.34 27.03
N ARG A 4 -51.39 -9.23 27.67
CA ARG A 4 -50.42 -8.15 27.40
C ARG A 4 -49.01 -8.59 27.82
N TYR A 5 -48.30 -9.10 26.82
CA TYR A 5 -46.86 -9.31 26.83
C TYR A 5 -46.16 -7.95 26.94
N ALA A 6 -45.39 -7.73 27.99
CA ALA A 6 -44.42 -6.64 28.05
C ALA A 6 -43.04 -7.15 27.64
N ALA A 7 -42.91 -7.54 26.37
CA ALA A 7 -41.61 -7.67 25.74
C ALA A 7 -41.18 -6.24 25.33
N ALA A 8 -40.65 -5.49 26.29
CA ALA A 8 -40.06 -4.20 26.02
C ALA A 8 -38.80 -4.42 25.17
N THR A 9 -38.90 -3.98 23.93
CA THR A 9 -37.90 -3.99 22.87
C THR A 9 -36.62 -3.27 23.33
N LEU A 10 -35.63 -4.02 23.78
CA LEU A 10 -34.23 -3.57 23.94
C LEU A 10 -33.39 -4.13 22.80
N SER A 11 -33.72 -3.75 21.57
CA SER A 11 -32.97 -4.22 20.41
C SER A 11 -33.02 -3.17 19.32
N LEU A 12 -32.35 -2.03 19.55
CA LEU A 12 -32.02 -1.10 18.46
C LEU A 12 -30.93 -0.08 18.86
N SER A 13 -29.77 -0.51 19.36
CA SER A 13 -28.64 0.45 19.55
C SER A 13 -27.24 -0.13 19.35
N LEU A 14 -27.09 -1.41 18.98
CA LEU A 14 -25.77 -2.02 18.75
C LEU A 14 -25.30 -2.00 17.29
N ALA A 15 -26.07 -1.43 16.36
CA ALA A 15 -25.71 -1.40 14.94
C ALA A 15 -24.89 -0.15 14.54
N ALA A 16 -24.92 0.92 15.34
CA ALA A 16 -24.27 2.18 15.00
C ALA A 16 -22.77 2.27 15.40
N LEU A 17 -22.23 1.24 16.08
CA LEU A 17 -20.83 1.21 16.53
C LEU A 17 -19.91 0.38 15.61
N LEU A 18 -20.43 -0.24 14.55
CA LEU A 18 -19.65 -1.14 13.67
C LEU A 18 -19.10 -0.47 12.41
N THR A 19 -19.36 0.82 12.17
CA THR A 19 -18.86 1.52 10.97
C THR A 19 -17.50 2.23 11.16
N ALA A 20 -16.81 2.01 12.29
CA ALA A 20 -15.68 2.86 12.67
C ALA A 20 -14.26 2.27 12.50
N CYS A 21 -14.04 1.06 11.95
CA CYS A 21 -12.69 0.45 11.96
C CYS A 21 -12.26 -0.25 10.65
N THR A 22 -12.45 0.37 9.49
CA THR A 22 -11.75 -0.07 8.24
C THR A 22 -11.21 1.14 7.44
N SER A 23 -10.58 2.10 8.11
CA SER A 23 -9.92 3.19 7.38
C SER A 23 -8.62 2.68 6.80
N SER A 24 -8.53 2.63 5.45
CA SER A 24 -7.26 2.47 4.76
C SER A 24 -6.28 3.55 5.22
N ALA A 25 -4.99 3.23 5.23
CA ALA A 25 -3.93 4.16 5.53
C ALA A 25 -4.03 5.42 4.65
N SER A 26 -3.76 6.56 5.29
CA SER A 26 -3.71 7.85 4.64
C SER A 26 -2.66 7.88 3.53
N ARG A 27 -2.80 8.85 2.61
CA ARG A 27 -1.84 9.05 1.53
C ARG A 27 -0.44 9.33 2.06
N ASP A 28 -0.33 10.05 3.16
CA ASP A 28 0.96 10.42 3.74
C ASP A 28 1.66 9.20 4.34
N GLU A 29 0.94 8.32 5.05
CA GLU A 29 1.46 7.04 5.55
C GLU A 29 1.92 6.12 4.40
N GLN A 30 1.16 6.08 3.31
CA GLN A 30 1.54 5.34 2.11
C GLN A 30 2.84 5.87 1.50
N MET A 31 2.96 7.19 1.37
CA MET A 31 4.17 7.83 0.83
C MET A 31 5.38 7.62 1.74
N GLU A 32 5.19 7.75 3.06
CA GLU A 32 6.24 7.50 4.06
C GLU A 32 6.76 6.07 3.96
N TYR A 33 5.88 5.06 3.85
CA TYR A 33 6.30 3.68 3.64
C TYR A 33 7.14 3.52 2.37
N LEU A 34 6.71 4.10 1.24
CA LEU A 34 7.45 4.00 -0.02
C LEU A 34 8.83 4.69 0.08
N HIS A 35 8.92 5.84 0.75
CA HIS A 35 10.20 6.52 1.02
C HIS A 35 11.12 5.66 1.87
N LYS A 36 10.58 5.03 2.91
CA LYS A 36 11.31 4.10 3.77
C LYS A 36 11.86 2.90 2.98
N MET A 37 11.09 2.36 2.04
CA MET A 37 11.55 1.25 1.19
C MET A 37 12.70 1.67 0.26
N ALA A 38 12.59 2.85 -0.37
CA ALA A 38 13.69 3.42 -1.16
C ALA A 38 14.97 3.62 -0.31
N GLN A 39 14.81 4.17 0.90
CA GLN A 39 15.93 4.39 1.81
C GLN A 39 16.60 3.08 2.24
N ARG A 40 15.82 2.08 2.65
CA ARG A 40 16.33 0.75 3.02
C ARG A 40 17.09 0.08 1.87
N GLY A 41 16.63 0.27 0.63
CA GLY A 41 17.36 -0.20 -0.54
C GLY A 41 18.76 0.42 -0.63
N ALA A 42 18.86 1.75 -0.52
CA ALA A 42 20.16 2.43 -0.53
C ALA A 42 21.06 2.03 0.66
N GLU A 43 20.49 1.78 1.84
CA GLU A 43 21.21 1.24 2.99
C GLU A 43 21.76 -0.17 2.72
N ALA A 44 20.94 -1.05 2.10
CA ALA A 44 21.38 -2.38 1.69
C ALA A 44 22.56 -2.31 0.69
N HIS A 45 22.51 -1.36 -0.25
CA HIS A 45 23.64 -1.11 -1.15
C HIS A 45 24.93 -0.78 -0.36
N ALA A 46 24.84 0.14 0.61
CA ALA A 46 26.00 0.54 1.41
C ALA A 46 26.61 -0.65 2.18
N VAL A 47 25.76 -1.54 2.70
CA VAL A 47 26.20 -2.78 3.35
C VAL A 47 26.94 -3.68 2.37
N TYR A 48 26.38 -3.95 1.19
CA TYR A 48 27.03 -4.81 0.20
C TYR A 48 28.27 -4.18 -0.46
N LYS A 49 28.32 -2.84 -0.54
CA LYS A 49 29.50 -2.12 -1.00
C LYS A 49 30.72 -2.38 -0.15
N SER A 50 30.55 -2.50 1.16
CA SER A 50 31.65 -2.88 2.06
C SER A 50 32.20 -4.29 1.81
N GLN A 51 31.44 -5.15 1.13
CA GLN A 51 31.77 -6.54 0.81
C GLN A 51 32.25 -6.72 -0.64
N GLY A 52 32.19 -5.66 -1.47
CA GLY A 52 32.57 -5.72 -2.88
C GLY A 52 31.46 -6.13 -3.85
N ASP A 53 30.23 -6.30 -3.37
CA ASP A 53 29.12 -6.89 -4.12
C ASP A 53 27.90 -5.97 -4.22
N ALA A 54 28.13 -4.65 -4.27
CA ALA A 54 27.06 -3.68 -4.29
C ALA A 54 26.24 -3.77 -5.58
N GLY A 55 24.92 -3.70 -5.44
CA GLY A 55 23.98 -3.61 -6.55
C GLY A 55 23.78 -4.89 -7.36
N ASP A 56 24.25 -6.03 -6.84
CA ASP A 56 23.88 -7.35 -7.35
C ASP A 56 22.37 -7.60 -7.16
N PRO A 57 21.62 -7.93 -8.23
CA PRO A 57 20.17 -8.13 -8.17
C PRO A 57 19.74 -9.22 -7.19
N ASP A 58 20.45 -10.34 -7.14
CA ASP A 58 20.08 -11.50 -6.32
C ASP A 58 20.31 -11.20 -4.83
N LYS A 59 21.37 -10.44 -4.52
CA LYS A 59 21.61 -9.93 -3.16
C LYS A 59 20.57 -8.89 -2.76
N CYS A 60 20.19 -7.99 -3.66
CA CYS A 60 19.13 -7.02 -3.40
C CYS A 60 17.78 -7.70 -3.15
N GLU A 61 17.42 -8.73 -3.93
CA GLU A 61 16.20 -9.50 -3.69
C GLU A 61 16.26 -10.22 -2.33
N SER A 62 17.40 -10.82 -2.01
CA SER A 62 17.62 -11.47 -0.71
C SER A 62 17.48 -10.49 0.46
N ALA A 63 18.04 -9.28 0.33
CA ALA A 63 17.87 -8.22 1.31
C ALA A 63 16.42 -7.75 1.43
N TYR A 64 15.70 -7.60 0.32
CA TYR A 64 14.28 -7.24 0.31
C TYR A 64 13.43 -8.24 1.11
N ARG A 65 13.70 -9.55 0.95
CA ARG A 65 13.03 -10.61 1.71
C ARG A 65 13.32 -10.54 3.22
N LEU A 66 14.53 -10.13 3.62
CA LEU A 66 14.88 -9.91 5.04
C LEU A 66 14.11 -8.73 5.66
N TYR A 67 13.80 -7.69 4.88
CA TYR A 67 12.91 -6.60 5.27
C TYR A 67 11.42 -6.98 5.19
N SER A 68 11.12 -8.28 5.28
CA SER A 68 9.77 -8.87 5.24
C SER A 68 9.03 -8.71 3.90
N GLY A 69 9.65 -8.09 2.89
CA GLY A 69 9.14 -7.99 1.52
C GLY A 69 7.63 -7.69 1.41
N PRO A 70 6.87 -8.45 0.59
CA PRO A 70 5.43 -8.25 0.42
C PRO A 70 4.60 -8.69 1.64
N GLN A 71 5.22 -9.32 2.64
CA GLN A 71 4.59 -9.74 3.89
C GLN A 71 5.00 -8.85 5.08
N GLY A 72 5.57 -7.68 4.81
CA GLY A 72 5.98 -6.73 5.84
C GLY A 72 4.84 -6.34 6.76
N ASN A 73 5.01 -6.60 8.06
CA ASN A 73 4.08 -6.15 9.10
C ASN A 73 4.02 -4.62 9.20
N ASP A 74 4.99 -3.91 8.59
CA ASP A 74 5.05 -2.46 8.51
C ASP A 74 4.42 -1.89 7.24
N ALA A 75 3.88 -2.73 6.33
CA ALA A 75 3.15 -2.25 5.18
C ALA A 75 1.75 -1.74 5.58
N PRO A 76 1.41 -0.48 5.28
CA PRO A 76 0.10 0.07 5.57
C PRO A 76 -1.01 -0.70 4.86
N ASP A 77 -2.20 -0.73 5.46
CA ASP A 77 -3.38 -1.28 4.82
C ASP A 77 -3.90 -0.30 3.76
N VAL A 78 -3.93 -0.72 2.50
CA VAL A 78 -4.28 0.17 1.38
C VAL A 78 -5.46 -0.42 0.61
N GLY A 79 -6.64 0.10 0.92
CA GLY A 79 -7.88 -0.19 0.20
C GLY A 79 -8.15 -1.68 0.08
N ASN A 80 -8.35 -2.16 -1.15
CA ASN A 80 -8.63 -3.57 -1.43
C ASN A 80 -7.35 -4.40 -1.69
N TYR A 81 -7.52 -5.73 -1.81
CA TYR A 81 -6.40 -6.66 -2.01
C TYR A 81 -5.53 -6.32 -3.23
N ASP A 82 -6.14 -5.97 -4.37
CA ASP A 82 -5.38 -5.66 -5.59
C ASP A 82 -4.59 -4.36 -5.44
N GLU A 83 -5.16 -3.37 -4.76
CA GLU A 83 -4.48 -2.12 -4.43
C GLU A 83 -3.29 -2.37 -3.48
N LYS A 84 -3.46 -3.26 -2.50
CA LYS A 84 -2.38 -3.70 -1.62
C LYS A 84 -1.25 -4.39 -2.36
N ILE A 85 -1.57 -5.33 -3.25
CA ILE A 85 -0.54 -6.00 -4.06
C ILE A 85 0.20 -5.00 -4.96
N ALA A 86 -0.52 -4.07 -5.60
CA ALA A 86 0.10 -3.04 -6.43
C ALA A 86 1.01 -2.11 -5.62
N PHE A 87 0.59 -1.73 -4.41
CA PHE A 87 1.36 -0.88 -3.50
C PHE A 87 2.63 -1.58 -3.01
N LEU A 88 2.55 -2.85 -2.64
CA LEU A 88 3.70 -3.65 -2.22
C LEU A 88 4.72 -3.81 -3.36
N LYS A 89 4.27 -4.06 -4.58
CA LYS A 89 5.13 -4.12 -5.78
C LYS A 89 5.84 -2.80 -6.05
N GLU A 90 5.19 -1.68 -5.78
CA GLU A 90 5.83 -0.35 -5.90
C GLU A 90 6.93 -0.18 -4.83
N GLY A 91 6.66 -0.59 -3.59
CA GLY A 91 7.68 -0.61 -2.54
C GLY A 91 8.88 -1.50 -2.87
N GLU A 92 8.63 -2.69 -3.44
CA GLU A 92 9.67 -3.59 -3.96
C GLU A 92 10.50 -2.93 -5.05
N ARG A 93 9.84 -2.35 -6.06
CA ARG A 93 10.51 -1.66 -7.17
C ARG A 93 11.44 -0.55 -6.68
N LEU A 94 10.97 0.25 -5.71
CA LEU A 94 11.75 1.33 -5.11
C LEU A 94 12.93 0.79 -4.30
N PHE A 95 12.73 -0.26 -3.51
CA PHE A 95 13.81 -0.90 -2.77
C PHE A 95 14.89 -1.43 -3.73
N MET A 96 14.49 -2.23 -4.72
CA MET A 96 15.40 -2.86 -5.67
C MET A 96 16.16 -1.81 -6.47
N GLY A 97 15.47 -0.79 -7.00
CA GLY A 97 16.11 0.31 -7.73
C GLY A 97 17.17 1.02 -6.87
N SER A 98 16.86 1.27 -5.59
CA SER A 98 17.77 1.97 -4.68
C SER A 98 18.93 1.10 -4.21
N CYS A 99 18.71 -0.21 -4.04
CA CYS A 99 19.76 -1.18 -3.71
C CYS A 99 20.75 -1.35 -4.86
N MET A 100 20.27 -1.33 -6.10
CA MET A 100 21.12 -1.42 -7.27
C MET A 100 21.90 -0.12 -7.54
N SER A 101 21.26 1.04 -7.39
CA SER A 101 21.89 2.34 -7.67
C SER A 101 22.75 2.87 -6.52
N GLY A 102 22.47 2.46 -5.28
CA GLY A 102 23.05 3.04 -4.07
C GLY A 102 22.48 4.40 -3.68
N THR A 103 21.42 4.85 -4.34
CA THR A 103 20.73 6.11 -4.06
C THR A 103 19.23 5.87 -3.88
N PRO A 104 18.56 6.52 -2.91
CA PRO A 104 17.11 6.35 -2.76
C PRO A 104 16.37 6.74 -4.03
N SER A 105 15.55 5.83 -4.54
CA SER A 105 14.70 6.03 -5.71
C SER A 105 13.63 7.08 -5.41
N PRO A 106 13.31 7.96 -6.37
CA PRO A 106 12.28 8.97 -6.18
C PRO A 106 10.90 8.33 -6.04
N VAL A 107 10.19 8.68 -4.97
CA VAL A 107 8.79 8.29 -4.78
C VAL A 107 7.91 9.28 -5.51
N SER A 108 7.27 8.84 -6.58
CA SER A 108 6.28 9.66 -7.26
C SER A 108 4.98 9.63 -6.46
N ALA A 109 4.47 10.81 -6.11
CA ALA A 109 3.18 10.95 -5.47
C ALA A 109 2.11 10.42 -6.43
N ARG A 110 1.67 9.17 -6.26
CA ARG A 110 0.69 8.47 -7.10
C ARG A 110 -0.39 9.47 -7.52
N SER A 111 -0.40 9.84 -8.81
CA SER A 111 -1.43 10.72 -9.34
C SER A 111 -2.76 10.03 -9.09
N LYS A 112 -3.71 10.81 -8.56
CA LYS A 112 -5.11 10.44 -8.27
C LYS A 112 -5.64 9.41 -9.29
N PRO A 113 -6.46 8.41 -8.90
CA PRO A 113 -7.06 7.48 -9.86
C PRO A 113 -7.63 8.27 -11.02
N ALA A 114 -7.29 7.87 -12.25
CA ALA A 114 -7.86 8.50 -13.44
C ALA A 114 -9.39 8.50 -13.27
N SER A 115 -9.99 9.69 -13.17
CA SER A 115 -11.44 9.83 -13.29
C SER A 115 -11.87 9.04 -14.54
N PRO A 116 -12.98 8.29 -14.50
CA PRO A 116 -13.49 7.65 -15.70
C PRO A 116 -13.91 8.76 -16.67
N SER A 117 -13.03 9.09 -17.61
CA SER A 117 -13.34 9.99 -18.71
C SER A 117 -14.47 9.37 -19.52
N ALA A 118 -15.52 10.17 -19.67
CA ALA A 118 -16.79 9.87 -20.32
C ALA A 118 -16.67 9.08 -21.63
N PRO A 119 -17.70 8.31 -22.00
CA PRO A 119 -17.73 7.62 -23.29
C PRO A 119 -17.64 8.61 -24.46
N PRO A 120 -17.01 8.23 -25.59
CA PRO A 120 -16.94 9.09 -26.76
C PRO A 120 -18.36 9.31 -27.31
N ALA A 121 -18.82 10.56 -27.29
CA ALA A 121 -20.03 10.95 -28.00
C ALA A 121 -19.80 10.78 -29.51
N SER A 122 -20.72 10.04 -30.12
CA SER A 122 -20.72 9.57 -31.49
C SER A 122 -20.41 10.65 -32.54
N ARG A 123 -19.59 10.23 -33.50
CA ARG A 123 -19.36 10.85 -34.81
C ARG A 123 -20.71 11.03 -35.54
N ALA A 124 -21.19 12.27 -35.67
CA ALA A 124 -22.29 12.60 -36.55
C ALA A 124 -21.74 12.80 -37.98
N THR A 125 -22.19 11.93 -38.88
CA THR A 125 -22.03 12.06 -40.33
C THR A 125 -23.11 13.00 -40.85
N THR A 126 -22.70 14.09 -41.50
CA THR A 126 -23.46 14.73 -42.59
C THR A 126 -22.47 15.32 -43.58
#